data_AF-A0A8T7BHH9-F1
#
_entry.id   AF-A0A8T7BHH9-F1
#
_cell.length_a   1.000
_cell.length_b   1.000
_cell.length_c   1.000
_cell.angle_alpha   90.00
_cell.angle_beta   90.00
_cell.angle_gamma   90.00
#
_symmetry.space_group_name_H-M   'P 1'
#
loop_
_entity.id
_entity.type
_entity.pdbx_description
1 polymer ?
#
loop_
_entity_poly.entity_id
_entity_poly.type
_entity_poly.pdbx_seq_one_letter_code
_entity_poly.pdbx_strand_id
1 'polypeptide(L)'
;MPQFDSDPVFCSLLQGSSDSRGSFSIDMMDYSHSEQSYIRNSPVLVTVLHDKYGNSAQITDFAPRFKQYGRVFCPVMTIRQIKPLNGSPRICVRLRPIYEYGAAIPQITHGSNHVRYVGPDMILRLTTNYSINAILDEIPVVLDEGVTLILGPDETVPDSVTEVGQQFLNQTLDYWHDWTRSLAIPYEWQQEVIRAAITLKLNAFEDTGAIIAAMTTSIPESPDSGRNWDYRYCWLRDGYFVVSTLNRLGTTQTMEKYIRYLINISANSENNFLWPVYRINGMRNMEEQIVESLAGYRSMGPVRVGNQAAEQIQNDVYGDAILATAHVFFDERLEKPGDEVLFRILENLGEKAIEVYDKPDAGPWEFRATKRVHTYSSVMCWAACDRLARIAHHLGLDNRYEYWNSQAKDMHKLIYERSWNEKLNSFVGSFDGNELDASLLLLNELDFLEKNDPKFASTVDAIGEHLKEGNFLFRYIAKDDFGEPEYAFTICTFWYIDALTSLGRKQEARELFEELLSCANHLGLMSEHINPEDREMWGNYPQTYSMVGIINSAIRLSTSWSDAL
;
A
#
# COMPACT_ATOMS: atom_id res chain seq x y z
N MET A 1 -13.62 -6.96 6.58
CA MET A 1 -14.72 -6.04 6.98
C MET A 1 -14.94 -6.28 8.48
N PRO A 2 -15.02 -5.28 9.34
CA PRO A 2 -15.10 -3.85 9.04
C PRO A 2 -13.74 -3.19 8.77
N GLN A 3 -12.64 -3.75 9.29
CA GLN A 3 -11.31 -3.18 9.15
C GLN A 3 -10.45 -3.98 8.16
N PHE A 4 -9.30 -3.41 7.77
CA PHE A 4 -8.35 -4.06 6.85
C PHE A 4 -7.85 -5.39 7.40
N ASP A 5 -7.46 -5.42 8.67
CA ASP A 5 -6.90 -6.57 9.38
C ASP A 5 -7.96 -7.44 10.09
N SER A 6 -9.25 -7.22 9.81
CA SER A 6 -10.35 -8.07 10.30
C SER A 6 -10.49 -9.37 9.49
N ASP A 7 -11.30 -10.28 10.02
CA ASP A 7 -11.83 -11.43 9.29
C ASP A 7 -12.48 -10.99 7.95
N PRO A 8 -12.09 -11.60 6.81
CA PRO A 8 -12.68 -11.29 5.52
C PRO A 8 -14.01 -12.03 5.33
N VAL A 9 -15.09 -11.27 5.17
CA VAL A 9 -16.40 -11.83 4.81
C VAL A 9 -16.47 -12.32 3.35
N PHE A 10 -15.54 -11.84 2.53
CA PHE A 10 -15.33 -12.26 1.15
C PHE A 10 -13.88 -12.65 0.94
N CYS A 11 -13.61 -13.95 0.83
CA CYS A 11 -12.25 -14.49 0.69
C CYS A 11 -12.12 -15.48 -0.47
N SER A 12 -13.02 -15.41 -1.46
CA SER A 12 -13.01 -16.31 -2.63
C SER A 12 -11.67 -16.33 -3.38
N LEU A 13 -10.90 -15.23 -3.33
CA LEU A 13 -9.55 -15.15 -3.90
C LEU A 13 -8.59 -16.21 -3.32
N LEU A 14 -8.78 -16.61 -2.06
CA LEU A 14 -7.94 -17.56 -1.31
C LEU A 14 -8.61 -18.92 -1.08
N GLN A 15 -9.84 -19.13 -1.56
CA GLN A 15 -10.55 -20.41 -1.37
C GLN A 15 -10.11 -21.51 -2.34
N GLY A 16 -9.39 -21.17 -3.42
CA GLY A 16 -9.14 -22.09 -4.53
C GLY A 16 -10.35 -22.20 -5.48
N SER A 17 -10.26 -23.07 -6.48
CA SER A 17 -11.21 -23.13 -7.61
C SER A 17 -12.50 -23.92 -7.34
N SER A 18 -12.66 -24.52 -6.16
CA SER A 18 -13.74 -25.48 -5.87
C SER A 18 -14.92 -24.92 -5.10
N ASP A 19 -14.79 -23.74 -4.47
CA ASP A 19 -15.83 -23.13 -3.64
C ASP A 19 -16.19 -21.73 -4.14
N SER A 20 -17.49 -21.46 -4.22
CA SER A 20 -18.05 -20.19 -4.69
C SER A 20 -18.63 -19.35 -3.55
N ARG A 21 -18.36 -19.73 -2.30
CA ARG A 21 -18.65 -18.96 -1.08
C ARG A 21 -17.61 -17.85 -0.90
N GLY A 22 -17.81 -17.00 0.11
CA GLY A 22 -16.97 -15.82 0.35
C GLY A 22 -16.98 -14.84 -0.82
N SER A 23 -18.13 -14.67 -1.48
CA SER A 23 -18.26 -13.86 -2.70
C SER A 23 -19.52 -13.01 -2.71
N PHE A 24 -19.47 -11.93 -3.49
CA PHE A 24 -20.62 -11.12 -3.86
C PHE A 24 -20.58 -10.85 -5.38
N SER A 25 -21.23 -11.72 -6.16
CA SER A 25 -21.20 -11.69 -7.63
C SER A 25 -22.54 -11.28 -8.24
N ILE A 26 -22.45 -10.67 -9.43
CA ILE A 26 -23.58 -10.45 -10.33
C ILE A 26 -23.28 -11.26 -11.58
N ASP A 27 -23.98 -12.39 -11.72
CA ASP A 27 -23.76 -13.29 -12.84
C ASP A 27 -24.75 -12.92 -13.95
N MET A 28 -24.23 -12.67 -15.15
CA MET A 28 -25.07 -12.48 -16.34
C MET A 28 -25.32 -13.84 -17.00
N MET A 29 -26.57 -14.11 -17.36
CA MET A 29 -26.89 -15.29 -18.14
C MET A 29 -26.33 -15.19 -19.55
N ASP A 30 -25.88 -16.32 -20.09
CA ASP A 30 -25.26 -16.39 -21.42
C ASP A 30 -24.06 -15.45 -21.57
N TYR A 31 -23.33 -15.22 -20.47
CA TYR A 31 -22.15 -14.39 -20.38
C TYR A 31 -21.17 -14.63 -21.54
N SER A 32 -20.69 -13.52 -22.11
CA SER A 32 -19.68 -13.48 -23.15
C SER A 32 -18.38 -12.91 -22.61
N HIS A 33 -18.40 -11.66 -22.16
CA HIS A 33 -17.23 -10.93 -21.69
C HIS A 33 -17.66 -9.76 -20.78
N SER A 34 -16.68 -9.14 -20.16
CA SER A 34 -16.87 -7.93 -19.37
C SER A 34 -15.73 -6.95 -19.57
N GLU A 35 -16.04 -5.69 -19.31
CA GLU A 35 -15.08 -4.59 -19.35
C GLU A 35 -15.16 -3.84 -18.02
N GLN A 36 -14.01 -3.39 -17.52
CA GLN A 36 -13.90 -2.66 -16.27
C GLN A 36 -13.14 -1.36 -16.45
N SER A 37 -13.64 -0.30 -15.81
CA SER A 37 -12.95 0.98 -15.74
C SER A 37 -13.37 1.74 -14.49
N TYR A 38 -12.49 2.59 -13.97
CA TYR A 38 -12.87 3.56 -12.95
C TYR A 38 -13.54 4.77 -13.61
N ILE A 39 -14.57 5.32 -12.95
CA ILE A 39 -15.02 6.67 -13.28
C ILE A 39 -13.84 7.60 -13.06
N ARG A 40 -13.56 8.44 -14.07
CA ARG A 40 -12.40 9.34 -14.12
C ARG A 40 -12.17 10.03 -12.78
N ASN A 41 -10.92 9.98 -12.31
CA ASN A 41 -10.46 10.64 -11.08
C ASN A 41 -11.22 10.20 -9.82
N SER A 42 -11.67 8.95 -9.75
CA SER A 42 -12.32 8.37 -8.58
C SER A 42 -11.98 6.88 -8.42
N PRO A 43 -12.25 6.26 -7.27
CA PRO A 43 -12.22 4.81 -7.10
C PRO A 43 -13.58 4.14 -7.31
N VAL A 44 -14.53 4.82 -7.98
CA VAL A 44 -15.82 4.22 -8.33
C VAL A 44 -15.63 3.31 -9.54
N LEU A 45 -15.82 2.00 -9.36
CA LEU A 45 -15.60 1.00 -10.39
C LEU A 45 -16.88 0.79 -11.21
N VAL A 46 -16.75 0.82 -12.53
CA VAL A 46 -17.79 0.45 -13.48
C VAL A 46 -17.40 -0.85 -14.15
N THR A 47 -18.25 -1.86 -14.02
CA THR A 47 -18.15 -3.11 -14.77
C THR A 47 -19.31 -3.20 -15.75
N VAL A 48 -19.04 -3.46 -17.03
CA VAL A 48 -20.08 -3.76 -18.01
C VAL A 48 -20.03 -5.24 -18.34
N LEU A 49 -21.15 -5.93 -18.16
CA LEU A 49 -21.32 -7.33 -18.52
C LEU A 49 -22.04 -7.43 -19.86
N HIS A 50 -21.57 -8.32 -20.73
CA HIS A 50 -22.17 -8.62 -22.03
C HIS A 50 -22.54 -10.09 -22.13
N ASP A 51 -23.70 -10.37 -22.70
CA ASP A 51 -24.09 -11.73 -23.06
C ASP A 51 -23.82 -12.03 -24.55
N LYS A 52 -24.01 -13.29 -24.95
CA LYS A 52 -23.82 -13.77 -26.32
C LYS A 52 -24.90 -13.30 -27.31
N TYR A 53 -25.97 -12.67 -26.83
CA TYR A 53 -27.13 -12.23 -27.62
C TYR A 53 -27.18 -10.71 -27.80
N GLY A 54 -26.19 -9.98 -27.28
CA GLY A 54 -26.07 -8.53 -27.39
C GLY A 54 -26.75 -7.75 -26.27
N ASN A 55 -27.28 -8.41 -25.23
CA ASN A 55 -27.74 -7.70 -24.04
C ASN A 55 -26.54 -7.31 -23.17
N SER A 56 -26.69 -6.21 -22.43
CA SER A 56 -25.65 -5.75 -21.52
C SER A 56 -26.20 -5.03 -20.29
N ALA A 57 -25.45 -5.12 -19.19
CA ALA A 57 -25.78 -4.48 -17.92
C ALA A 57 -24.53 -3.81 -17.34
N GLN A 58 -24.72 -2.62 -16.76
CA GLN A 58 -23.68 -1.90 -16.05
C GLN A 58 -23.83 -2.12 -14.56
N ILE A 59 -22.72 -2.40 -13.90
CA ILE A 59 -22.57 -2.45 -12.45
C ILE A 59 -21.68 -1.28 -12.05
N THR A 60 -22.07 -0.53 -11.02
CA THR A 60 -21.29 0.57 -10.44
C THR A 60 -21.09 0.28 -8.96
N ASP A 61 -19.83 0.05 -8.57
CA ASP A 61 -19.40 -0.34 -7.24
C ASP A 61 -18.62 0.80 -6.58
N PHE A 62 -18.98 1.13 -5.34
CA PHE A 62 -18.26 2.13 -4.54
C PHE A 62 -18.48 1.94 -3.04
N ALA A 63 -17.53 2.45 -2.25
CA ALA A 63 -17.68 2.66 -0.81
C ALA A 63 -17.95 4.16 -0.56
N PRO A 64 -19.04 4.54 0.15
CA PRO A 64 -19.36 5.94 0.38
C PRO A 64 -18.24 6.68 1.10
N ARG A 65 -17.83 7.84 0.56
CA ARG A 65 -16.87 8.73 1.22
C ARG A 65 -17.12 10.19 0.84
N PHE A 66 -17.57 10.99 1.80
CA PHE A 66 -17.80 12.43 1.59
C PHE A 66 -17.88 13.20 2.90
N LYS A 67 -17.95 14.53 2.86
CA LYS A 67 -18.18 15.34 4.06
C LYS A 67 -19.67 15.41 4.39
N GLN A 68 -20.03 15.09 5.63
CA GLN A 68 -21.41 15.20 6.13
C GLN A 68 -21.37 15.67 7.58
N TYR A 69 -22.18 16.69 7.93
CA TYR A 69 -22.26 17.22 9.29
C TYR A 69 -20.89 17.59 9.91
N GLY A 70 -19.99 18.15 9.12
CA GLY A 70 -18.65 18.58 9.57
C GLY A 70 -17.63 17.45 9.78
N ARG A 71 -17.99 16.19 9.47
CA ARG A 71 -17.08 15.03 9.54
C ARG A 71 -16.99 14.31 8.21
N VAL A 72 -15.96 13.48 8.05
CA VAL A 72 -15.91 12.53 6.95
C VAL A 72 -16.89 11.40 7.24
N PHE A 73 -17.84 11.19 6.34
CA PHE A 73 -18.74 10.06 6.32
C PHE A 73 -18.10 8.96 5.46
N CYS A 74 -17.67 7.87 6.11
CA CYS A 74 -17.08 6.70 5.47
C CYS A 74 -17.47 5.42 6.23
N PRO A 75 -18.76 5.02 6.17
CA PRO A 75 -19.25 3.84 6.87
C PRO A 75 -18.62 2.56 6.30
N VAL A 76 -18.71 1.47 7.08
CA VAL A 76 -18.37 0.11 6.62
C VAL A 76 -19.45 -0.35 5.64
N MET A 77 -19.40 0.12 4.41
CA MET A 77 -20.50 -0.05 3.47
C MET A 77 -19.99 -0.14 2.04
N THR A 78 -20.54 -1.08 1.29
CA THR A 78 -20.38 -1.16 -0.16
C THR A 78 -21.75 -0.97 -0.80
N ILE A 79 -21.81 -0.11 -1.81
CA ILE A 79 -23.01 0.11 -2.62
C ILE A 79 -22.72 -0.37 -4.03
N ARG A 80 -23.64 -1.17 -4.53
CA ARG A 80 -23.65 -1.70 -5.90
C ARG A 80 -24.93 -1.28 -6.60
N GLN A 81 -24.80 -0.54 -7.69
CA GLN A 81 -25.91 -0.16 -8.56
C GLN A 81 -25.83 -0.90 -9.88
N ILE A 82 -26.93 -1.53 -10.29
CA ILE A 82 -27.01 -2.35 -11.51
C ILE A 82 -28.09 -1.77 -12.39
N LYS A 83 -27.79 -1.50 -13.66
CA LYS A 83 -28.76 -0.99 -14.63
C LYS A 83 -28.63 -1.71 -15.97
N PRO A 84 -29.75 -1.95 -16.68
CA PRO A 84 -29.68 -2.44 -18.05
C PRO A 84 -29.06 -1.36 -18.94
N LEU A 85 -28.19 -1.77 -19.86
CA LEU A 85 -27.60 -0.90 -20.87
C LEU A 85 -28.18 -1.17 -22.26
N ASN A 86 -28.34 -2.44 -22.61
CA ASN A 86 -28.93 -2.84 -23.89
C ASN A 86 -29.77 -4.11 -23.73
N GLY A 87 -30.90 -4.14 -24.44
CA GLY A 87 -31.82 -5.29 -24.47
C GLY A 87 -32.43 -5.64 -23.11
N SER A 88 -32.63 -6.93 -22.85
CA SER A 88 -33.25 -7.47 -21.64
C SER A 88 -32.30 -8.42 -20.91
N PRO A 89 -31.19 -7.90 -20.35
CA PRO A 89 -30.19 -8.74 -19.69
C PRO A 89 -30.81 -9.51 -18.53
N ARG A 90 -30.40 -10.77 -18.37
CA ARG A 90 -30.82 -11.61 -17.25
C ARG A 90 -29.66 -11.76 -16.29
N ILE A 91 -29.89 -11.43 -15.02
CA ILE A 91 -28.85 -11.46 -13.99
C ILE A 91 -29.26 -12.35 -12.82
N CYS A 92 -28.27 -12.92 -12.14
CA CYS A 92 -28.40 -13.61 -10.86
C CYS A 92 -27.50 -12.89 -9.85
N VAL A 93 -28.07 -12.44 -8.73
CA VAL A 93 -27.32 -11.81 -7.64
C VAL A 93 -26.97 -12.91 -6.64
N ARG A 94 -25.67 -13.19 -6.47
CA ARG A 94 -25.19 -14.16 -5.47
C ARG A 94 -24.43 -13.43 -4.38
N LEU A 95 -24.92 -13.53 -3.15
CA LEU A 95 -24.28 -12.97 -1.97
C LEU A 95 -24.10 -14.08 -0.93
N ARG A 96 -22.86 -14.56 -0.82
CA ARG A 96 -22.47 -15.72 -0.02
C ARG A 96 -21.34 -15.37 0.95
N PRO A 97 -21.54 -14.44 1.89
CA PRO A 97 -20.52 -14.12 2.87
C PRO A 97 -20.26 -15.34 3.77
N ILE A 98 -19.03 -15.43 4.27
CA ILE A 98 -18.58 -16.43 5.22
C ILE A 98 -17.79 -15.75 6.34
N TYR A 99 -17.55 -16.44 7.43
CA TYR A 99 -16.86 -15.91 8.61
C TYR A 99 -15.75 -16.87 9.05
N GLU A 100 -14.91 -16.42 9.97
CA GLU A 100 -13.79 -17.17 10.54
C GLU A 100 -12.87 -17.70 9.44
N TYR A 101 -12.47 -16.80 8.54
CA TYR A 101 -11.66 -17.09 7.35
C TYR A 101 -12.22 -18.26 6.53
N GLY A 102 -13.54 -18.30 6.38
CA GLY A 102 -14.25 -19.30 5.59
C GLY A 102 -14.62 -20.59 6.30
N ALA A 103 -14.34 -20.72 7.59
CA ALA A 103 -14.78 -21.86 8.38
C ALA A 103 -16.28 -21.82 8.74
N ALA A 104 -16.86 -20.62 8.90
CA ALA A 104 -18.22 -20.44 9.40
C ALA A 104 -19.18 -19.91 8.32
N ILE A 105 -20.36 -20.53 8.23
CA ILE A 105 -21.46 -20.09 7.38
C ILE A 105 -22.45 -19.30 8.26
N PRO A 106 -22.86 -18.08 7.87
CA PRO A 106 -23.80 -17.30 8.66
C PRO A 106 -25.18 -17.93 8.73
N GLN A 107 -25.89 -17.63 9.82
CA GLN A 107 -27.34 -17.78 9.82
C GLN A 107 -27.95 -16.67 8.96
N ILE A 108 -28.87 -17.03 8.08
CA ILE A 108 -29.58 -16.08 7.21
C ILE A 108 -30.96 -15.79 7.78
N THR A 109 -31.28 -14.51 7.95
CA THR A 109 -32.64 -14.02 8.23
C THR A 109 -33.00 -12.94 7.22
N HIS A 110 -34.29 -12.66 6.98
CA HIS A 110 -34.69 -11.66 6.00
C HIS A 110 -35.99 -10.96 6.42
N GLY A 111 -36.21 -9.78 5.84
CA GLY A 111 -37.48 -9.06 5.87
C GLY A 111 -37.98 -8.81 4.45
N SER A 112 -38.90 -7.86 4.29
CA SER A 112 -39.51 -7.55 2.99
C SER A 112 -38.55 -6.90 1.99
N ASN A 113 -37.48 -6.26 2.45
CA ASN A 113 -36.55 -5.47 1.63
C ASN A 113 -35.08 -5.65 2.02
N HIS A 114 -34.78 -6.67 2.85
CA HIS A 114 -33.42 -6.88 3.33
C HIS A 114 -33.13 -8.34 3.68
N VAL A 115 -31.85 -8.71 3.60
CA VAL A 115 -31.29 -9.99 4.06
C VAL A 115 -30.22 -9.69 5.10
N ARG A 116 -30.19 -10.45 6.20
CA ARG A 116 -29.18 -10.37 7.26
C ARG A 116 -28.39 -11.67 7.28
N TYR A 117 -27.07 -11.54 7.30
CA TYR A 117 -26.12 -12.63 7.43
C TYR A 117 -25.47 -12.51 8.80
N VAL A 118 -25.95 -13.31 9.75
CA VAL A 118 -25.56 -13.26 11.16
C VAL A 118 -24.31 -14.10 11.36
N GLY A 119 -23.17 -13.43 11.51
CA GLY A 119 -21.90 -14.02 11.93
C GLY A 119 -21.63 -13.82 13.43
N PRO A 120 -20.53 -14.38 13.96
CA PRO A 120 -20.17 -14.28 15.37
C PRO A 120 -19.81 -12.86 15.81
N ASP A 121 -19.01 -12.15 15.00
CA ASP A 121 -18.48 -10.82 15.36
C ASP A 121 -19.24 -9.66 14.71
N MET A 122 -19.89 -9.90 13.58
CA MET A 122 -20.60 -8.88 12.81
C MET A 122 -21.84 -9.46 12.14
N ILE A 123 -22.91 -8.66 12.11
CA ILE A 123 -24.08 -8.92 11.28
C ILE A 123 -24.00 -8.03 10.05
N LEU A 124 -23.96 -8.65 8.86
CA LEU A 124 -24.08 -7.94 7.60
C LEU A 124 -25.54 -7.85 7.18
N ARG A 125 -25.98 -6.68 6.74
CA ARG A 125 -27.31 -6.44 6.20
C ARG A 125 -27.18 -5.96 4.76
N LEU A 126 -27.82 -6.70 3.85
CA LEU A 126 -28.12 -6.25 2.51
C LEU A 126 -29.50 -5.58 2.53
N THR A 127 -29.60 -4.30 2.18
CA THR A 127 -30.87 -3.61 1.90
C THR A 127 -30.96 -3.33 0.40
N THR A 128 -32.09 -3.64 -0.23
CA THR A 128 -32.24 -3.55 -1.70
C THR A 128 -33.68 -3.35 -2.16
N ASN A 129 -33.84 -2.83 -3.38
CA ASN A 129 -35.10 -2.82 -4.11
C ASN A 129 -35.26 -4.07 -5.01
N TYR A 130 -34.29 -4.97 -5.02
CA TYR A 130 -34.36 -6.24 -5.74
C TYR A 130 -35.18 -7.29 -4.99
N SER A 131 -35.62 -8.32 -5.70
CA SER A 131 -36.38 -9.44 -5.12
C SER A 131 -35.53 -10.20 -4.09
N ILE A 132 -35.98 -10.19 -2.83
CA ILE A 132 -35.34 -10.93 -1.74
C ILE A 132 -35.35 -12.44 -2.02
N ASN A 133 -36.45 -12.98 -2.55
CA ASN A 133 -36.51 -14.39 -2.93
C ASN A 133 -35.53 -14.71 -4.06
N ALA A 134 -35.35 -13.81 -5.03
CA ALA A 134 -34.36 -14.04 -6.10
C ALA A 134 -32.92 -14.06 -5.59
N ILE A 135 -32.60 -13.33 -4.52
CA ILE A 135 -31.27 -13.40 -3.87
C ILE A 135 -31.12 -14.70 -3.08
N LEU A 136 -32.12 -15.05 -2.25
CA LEU A 136 -32.07 -16.23 -1.38
C LEU A 136 -32.06 -17.54 -2.17
N ASP A 137 -32.86 -17.62 -3.22
CA ASP A 137 -33.00 -18.80 -4.08
C ASP A 137 -32.07 -18.72 -5.31
N GLU A 138 -31.27 -17.64 -5.43
CA GLU A 138 -30.32 -17.38 -6.52
C GLU A 138 -30.94 -17.52 -7.92
N ILE A 139 -32.15 -16.96 -8.09
CA ILE A 139 -32.95 -17.08 -9.31
C ILE A 139 -32.53 -16.00 -10.31
N PRO A 140 -32.25 -16.36 -11.59
CA PRO A 140 -32.01 -15.36 -12.62
C PRO A 140 -33.28 -14.55 -12.96
N VAL A 141 -33.19 -13.22 -12.92
CA VAL A 141 -34.29 -12.29 -13.21
C VAL A 141 -33.91 -11.41 -14.41
N VAL A 142 -34.90 -11.05 -15.22
CA VAL A 142 -34.73 -10.04 -16.27
C VAL A 142 -34.57 -8.68 -15.59
N LEU A 143 -33.49 -7.97 -15.89
CA LEU A 143 -33.23 -6.64 -15.38
C LEU A 143 -33.90 -5.61 -16.29
N ASP A 144 -35.10 -5.17 -15.90
CA ASP A 144 -35.91 -4.16 -16.58
C ASP A 144 -35.79 -2.77 -15.95
N GLU A 145 -35.49 -2.70 -14.65
CA GLU A 145 -35.24 -1.47 -13.91
C GLU A 145 -33.87 -1.44 -13.21
N GLY A 146 -33.52 -0.29 -12.63
CA GLY A 146 -32.29 -0.12 -11.86
C GLY A 146 -32.39 -0.78 -10.49
N VAL A 147 -31.35 -1.54 -10.12
CA VAL A 147 -31.22 -2.22 -8.83
C VAL A 147 -30.14 -1.55 -8.00
N THR A 148 -30.42 -1.29 -6.72
CA THR A 148 -29.42 -0.85 -5.74
C THR A 148 -29.30 -1.87 -4.62
N LEU A 149 -28.07 -2.28 -4.34
CA LEU A 149 -27.69 -3.21 -3.28
C LEU A 149 -26.78 -2.45 -2.31
N ILE A 150 -27.26 -2.21 -1.08
CA ILE A 150 -26.47 -1.59 -0.01
C ILE A 150 -26.12 -2.67 1.00
N LEU A 151 -24.83 -3.00 1.11
CA LEU A 151 -24.31 -3.99 2.06
C LEU A 151 -23.45 -3.29 3.12
N GLY A 152 -23.77 -3.51 4.40
CA GLY A 152 -23.00 -2.96 5.52
C GLY A 152 -23.43 -3.54 6.87
N PRO A 153 -23.12 -2.88 8.00
CA PRO A 153 -23.68 -3.19 9.32
C PRO A 153 -25.20 -3.32 9.30
N ASP A 154 -25.74 -3.99 10.31
CA ASP A 154 -27.19 -4.16 10.49
C ASP A 154 -27.91 -2.88 10.93
N GLU A 155 -27.88 -1.89 10.05
CA GLU A 155 -28.50 -0.58 10.19
C GLU A 155 -29.59 -0.41 9.11
N THR A 156 -30.72 0.16 9.49
CA THR A 156 -31.80 0.44 8.55
C THR A 156 -31.45 1.63 7.66
N VAL A 157 -31.72 1.50 6.35
CA VAL A 157 -31.69 2.63 5.41
C VAL A 157 -32.98 3.45 5.61
N PRO A 158 -32.90 4.76 5.92
CA PRO A 158 -34.06 5.55 6.35
C PRO A 158 -35.02 5.90 5.20
N ASP A 159 -34.53 5.94 3.97
CA ASP A 159 -35.26 6.35 2.76
C ASP A 159 -35.20 5.26 1.67
N SER A 160 -35.70 5.59 0.47
CA SER A 160 -35.57 4.72 -0.71
C SER A 160 -34.11 4.34 -0.95
N VAL A 161 -33.84 3.03 -0.99
CA VAL A 161 -32.48 2.49 -1.21
C VAL A 161 -31.84 3.03 -2.50
N THR A 162 -32.65 3.25 -3.55
CA THR A 162 -32.21 3.81 -4.82
C THR A 162 -31.80 5.27 -4.68
N GLU A 163 -32.60 6.08 -3.96
CA GLU A 163 -32.30 7.50 -3.74
C GLU A 163 -31.06 7.69 -2.88
N VAL A 164 -30.94 6.91 -1.79
CA VAL A 164 -29.76 6.91 -0.91
C VAL A 164 -28.51 6.49 -1.69
N GLY A 165 -28.60 5.40 -2.49
CA GLY A 165 -27.49 4.94 -3.32
C GLY A 165 -27.03 6.02 -4.31
N GLN A 166 -27.97 6.67 -5.01
CA GLN A 166 -27.63 7.72 -5.97
C GLN A 166 -27.05 8.97 -5.29
N GLN A 167 -27.59 9.37 -4.16
CA GLN A 167 -27.07 10.49 -3.38
C GLN A 167 -25.63 10.21 -2.93
N PHE A 168 -25.37 9.04 -2.36
CA PHE A 168 -24.04 8.68 -1.87
C PHE A 168 -23.03 8.55 -3.02
N LEU A 169 -23.46 8.06 -4.19
CA LEU A 169 -22.61 8.02 -5.38
C LEU A 169 -22.18 9.43 -5.79
N ASN A 170 -23.13 10.36 -5.94
CA ASN A 170 -22.84 11.73 -6.35
C ASN A 170 -21.89 12.42 -5.35
N GLN A 171 -22.18 12.32 -4.05
CA GLN A 171 -21.34 12.92 -3.02
C GLN A 171 -19.94 12.30 -2.95
N THR A 172 -19.83 10.99 -3.21
CA THR A 172 -18.54 10.29 -3.29
C THR A 172 -17.73 10.76 -4.49
N LEU A 173 -18.35 10.90 -5.65
CA LEU A 173 -17.69 11.45 -6.84
C LEU A 173 -17.21 12.89 -6.61
N ASP A 174 -18.05 13.75 -6.05
CA ASP A 174 -17.70 15.14 -5.72
C ASP A 174 -16.46 15.18 -4.79
N TYR A 175 -16.47 14.36 -3.74
CA TYR A 175 -15.33 14.25 -2.81
C TYR A 175 -14.03 13.88 -3.53
N TRP A 176 -14.06 12.84 -4.38
CA TRP A 176 -12.86 12.38 -5.07
C TRP A 176 -12.39 13.35 -6.15
N HIS A 177 -13.30 13.98 -6.88
CA HIS A 177 -12.94 15.01 -7.86
C HIS A 177 -12.31 16.23 -7.20
N ASP A 178 -12.83 16.69 -6.07
CA ASP A 178 -12.24 17.78 -5.30
C ASP A 178 -10.88 17.38 -4.74
N TRP A 179 -10.75 16.16 -4.22
CA TRP A 179 -9.47 15.65 -3.71
C TRP A 179 -8.43 15.55 -4.83
N THR A 180 -8.75 14.97 -5.99
CA THR A 180 -7.84 14.87 -7.13
C THR A 180 -7.46 16.25 -7.68
N ARG A 181 -8.39 17.22 -7.69
CA ARG A 181 -8.10 18.60 -8.12
C ARG A 181 -7.04 19.28 -7.25
N SER A 182 -6.88 18.86 -6.00
CA SER A 182 -5.88 19.40 -5.08
C SER A 182 -4.46 18.88 -5.30
N LEU A 183 -4.28 17.85 -6.15
CA LEU A 183 -2.99 17.22 -6.38
C LEU A 183 -2.09 18.07 -7.28
N ALA A 184 -0.83 18.23 -6.88
CA ALA A 184 0.24 18.77 -7.70
C ALA A 184 0.76 17.67 -8.66
N ILE A 185 0.05 17.46 -9.77
CA ILE A 185 0.39 16.41 -10.76
C ILE A 185 1.51 16.85 -11.72
N PRO A 186 2.40 15.93 -12.14
CA PRO A 186 3.36 16.19 -13.22
C PRO A 186 2.65 16.39 -14.56
N TYR A 187 3.37 16.94 -15.55
CA TYR A 187 2.83 17.13 -16.90
C TYR A 187 2.57 15.78 -17.59
N GLU A 188 3.55 14.88 -17.51
CA GLU A 188 3.49 13.53 -18.09
C GLU A 188 2.90 12.51 -17.10
N TRP A 189 2.31 11.43 -17.61
CA TRP A 189 1.75 10.31 -16.83
C TRP A 189 0.71 10.69 -15.76
N GLN A 190 -0.11 11.71 -16.06
CA GLN A 190 -1.13 12.20 -15.12
C GLN A 190 -2.13 11.11 -14.71
N GLN A 191 -2.51 10.21 -15.62
CA GLN A 191 -3.53 9.20 -15.34
C GLN A 191 -3.00 8.17 -14.33
N GLU A 192 -1.76 7.74 -14.54
CA GLU A 192 -1.02 6.79 -13.72
C GLU A 192 -0.77 7.38 -12.33
N VAL A 193 -0.31 8.64 -12.25
CA VAL A 193 -0.08 9.34 -10.98
C VAL A 193 -1.38 9.52 -10.20
N ILE A 194 -2.47 9.96 -10.85
CA ILE A 194 -3.77 10.12 -10.19
C ILE A 194 -4.28 8.77 -9.67
N ARG A 195 -4.10 7.69 -10.44
CA ARG A 195 -4.53 6.35 -10.03
C ARG A 195 -3.73 5.82 -8.86
N ALA A 196 -2.40 5.97 -8.89
CA ALA A 196 -1.54 5.64 -7.78
C ALA A 196 -1.90 6.44 -6.53
N ALA A 197 -2.11 7.75 -6.64
CA ALA A 197 -2.45 8.61 -5.52
C ALA A 197 -3.78 8.22 -4.86
N ILE A 198 -4.84 7.95 -5.65
CA ILE A 198 -6.13 7.47 -5.13
C ILE A 198 -5.94 6.12 -4.41
N THR A 199 -5.15 5.21 -4.99
CA THR A 199 -4.89 3.90 -4.41
C THR A 199 -4.17 4.01 -3.07
N LEU A 200 -3.13 4.84 -2.98
CA LEU A 200 -2.43 5.12 -1.72
C LEU A 200 -3.38 5.73 -0.69
N LYS A 201 -4.25 6.68 -1.10
CA LYS A 201 -5.23 7.27 -0.21
C LYS A 201 -6.23 6.25 0.34
N LEU A 202 -6.61 5.26 -0.45
CA LEU A 202 -7.49 4.18 -0.01
C LEU A 202 -6.82 3.20 0.95
N ASN A 203 -5.49 3.09 0.96
CA ASN A 203 -4.73 2.28 1.92
C ASN A 203 -4.51 3.00 3.28
N ALA A 204 -4.92 4.25 3.40
CA ALA A 204 -4.86 5.01 4.65
C ALA A 204 -6.15 4.85 5.46
N PHE A 205 -6.04 4.29 6.67
CA PHE A 205 -7.16 4.10 7.58
C PHE A 205 -7.59 5.43 8.23
N GLU A 206 -8.86 5.80 8.03
CA GLU A 206 -9.37 7.14 8.33
C GLU A 206 -9.29 7.52 9.82
N ASP A 207 -9.54 6.55 10.71
CA ASP A 207 -9.69 6.74 12.14
C ASP A 207 -8.34 7.05 12.81
N THR A 208 -7.38 6.12 12.66
CA THR A 208 -6.08 6.24 13.32
C THR A 208 -5.06 7.01 12.49
N GLY A 209 -5.11 6.90 11.15
CA GLY A 209 -4.08 7.38 10.23
C GLY A 209 -3.07 6.33 9.81
N ALA A 210 -3.19 5.08 10.27
CA ALA A 210 -2.35 3.98 9.83
C ALA A 210 -2.43 3.76 8.32
N ILE A 211 -1.32 3.40 7.69
CA ILE A 211 -1.24 3.12 6.25
C ILE A 211 -0.81 1.67 6.10
N ILE A 212 -1.62 0.85 5.44
CA ILE A 212 -1.31 -0.58 5.26
C ILE A 212 -0.35 -0.81 4.09
N ALA A 213 0.40 -1.91 4.12
CA ALA A 213 1.31 -2.28 3.02
C ALA A 213 0.54 -2.72 1.75
N ALA A 214 -0.56 -3.46 1.92
CA ALA A 214 -1.49 -3.79 0.85
C ALA A 214 -2.88 -4.20 1.40
N MET A 215 -3.88 -4.24 0.53
CA MET A 215 -5.25 -4.64 0.90
C MET A 215 -5.45 -6.17 0.97
N THR A 216 -4.49 -6.95 0.47
CA THR A 216 -4.57 -8.42 0.42
C THR A 216 -3.67 -9.07 1.45
N THR A 217 -3.91 -10.36 1.64
CA THR A 217 -3.07 -11.25 2.43
C THR A 217 -2.80 -12.51 1.62
N SER A 218 -1.64 -13.13 1.84
CA SER A 218 -1.32 -14.50 1.44
C SER A 218 -1.43 -14.77 -0.06
N ILE A 219 -1.20 -13.74 -0.89
CA ILE A 219 -0.90 -13.94 -2.31
C ILE A 219 0.61 -14.22 -2.40
N PRO A 220 1.02 -15.34 -3.02
CA PRO A 220 2.41 -15.78 -3.06
C PRO A 220 3.32 -14.80 -3.82
N GLU A 221 4.55 -14.60 -3.34
CA GLU A 221 5.60 -13.83 -4.06
C GLU A 221 5.96 -14.46 -5.41
N SER A 222 5.98 -15.79 -5.49
CA SER A 222 6.10 -16.60 -6.72
C SER A 222 5.38 -17.95 -6.55
N PRO A 223 5.02 -18.66 -7.65
CA PRO A 223 4.28 -19.91 -7.60
C PRO A 223 4.87 -20.93 -6.61
N ASP A 224 4.03 -21.54 -5.78
CA ASP A 224 4.40 -22.63 -4.86
C ASP A 224 5.57 -22.35 -3.89
N SER A 225 6.01 -21.10 -3.76
CA SER A 225 7.16 -20.70 -2.92
C SER A 225 6.88 -20.80 -1.41
N GLY A 226 5.61 -20.81 -1.01
CA GLY A 226 5.19 -20.73 0.39
C GLY A 226 5.41 -19.35 1.05
N ARG A 227 5.94 -18.37 0.29
CA ARG A 227 6.15 -16.97 0.67
C ARG A 227 4.82 -16.21 0.55
N ASN A 228 3.93 -16.45 1.51
CA ASN A 228 2.56 -15.94 1.51
C ASN A 228 2.34 -15.15 2.80
N TRP A 229 2.32 -13.82 2.72
CA TRP A 229 2.32 -12.92 3.88
C TRP A 229 1.06 -12.07 3.99
N ASP A 230 0.65 -11.73 5.21
CA ASP A 230 -0.44 -10.79 5.47
C ASP A 230 0.08 -9.35 5.51
N TYR A 231 -0.34 -8.53 4.54
CA TYR A 231 0.13 -7.16 4.32
C TYR A 231 -0.87 -6.10 4.78
N ARG A 232 -1.95 -6.52 5.45
CA ARG A 232 -3.04 -5.62 5.88
C ARG A 232 -2.70 -4.82 7.14
N TYR A 233 -1.41 -4.71 7.45
CA TYR A 233 -0.84 -4.03 8.63
C TYR A 233 0.04 -2.85 8.22
N CYS A 234 0.39 -2.03 9.20
CA CYS A 234 1.15 -0.79 9.00
C CYS A 234 2.62 -1.01 9.36
N TRP A 235 3.46 -1.18 8.34
CA TRP A 235 4.91 -1.04 8.49
C TRP A 235 5.28 0.44 8.59
N LEU A 236 6.19 0.77 9.50
CA LEU A 236 6.65 2.16 9.64
C LEU A 236 7.38 2.63 8.37
N ARG A 237 8.22 1.77 7.79
CA ARG A 237 8.90 1.98 6.52
C ARG A 237 7.93 2.30 5.38
N ASP A 238 6.93 1.46 5.19
CA ASP A 238 5.91 1.62 4.14
C ASP A 238 5.15 2.92 4.31
N GLY A 239 4.73 3.22 5.55
CA GLY A 239 4.06 4.48 5.90
C GLY A 239 4.92 5.71 5.59
N TYR A 240 6.22 5.68 5.87
CA TYR A 240 7.16 6.74 5.50
C TYR A 240 7.15 7.02 3.99
N PHE A 241 7.35 5.99 3.17
CA PHE A 241 7.37 6.15 1.71
C PHE A 241 6.05 6.69 1.16
N VAL A 242 4.92 6.16 1.63
CA VAL A 242 3.59 6.64 1.21
C VAL A 242 3.37 8.09 1.60
N VAL A 243 3.71 8.49 2.83
CA VAL A 243 3.56 9.87 3.29
C VAL A 243 4.47 10.83 2.52
N SER A 244 5.73 10.46 2.33
CA SER A 244 6.69 11.25 1.55
C SER A 244 6.18 11.52 0.13
N THR A 245 5.69 10.48 -0.54
CA THR A 245 5.15 10.59 -1.90
C THR A 245 3.84 11.39 -1.97
N LEU A 246 2.91 11.16 -1.05
CA LEU A 246 1.66 11.92 -0.98
C LEU A 246 1.90 13.41 -0.66
N ASN A 247 2.93 13.73 0.12
CA ASN A 247 3.34 15.10 0.40
C ASN A 247 3.90 15.80 -0.85
N ARG A 248 4.67 15.09 -1.70
CA ARG A 248 5.16 15.62 -2.99
C ARG A 248 4.02 16.03 -3.92
N LEU A 249 2.87 15.34 -3.83
CA LEU A 249 1.64 15.70 -4.55
C LEU A 249 0.79 16.77 -3.84
N GLY A 250 1.23 17.30 -2.70
CA GLY A 250 0.55 18.37 -1.97
C GLY A 250 -0.54 17.90 -1.00
N THR A 251 -0.64 16.61 -0.68
CA THR A 251 -1.72 16.07 0.20
C THR A 251 -1.31 15.98 1.67
N THR A 252 -1.40 17.10 2.38
CA THR A 252 -0.93 17.22 3.78
C THR A 252 -1.81 16.52 4.83
N GLN A 253 -3.13 16.40 4.61
CA GLN A 253 -4.03 15.82 5.62
C GLN A 253 -3.77 14.33 5.91
N THR A 254 -3.30 13.56 4.91
CA THR A 254 -2.96 12.15 5.13
C THR A 254 -1.71 12.04 6.01
N MET A 255 -0.73 12.92 5.80
CA MET A 255 0.46 13.03 6.64
C MET A 255 0.10 13.36 8.09
N GLU A 256 -0.72 14.39 8.36
CA GLU A 256 -1.07 14.79 9.74
C GLU A 256 -1.65 13.63 10.56
N LYS A 257 -2.50 12.81 9.92
CA LYS A 257 -3.09 11.63 10.57
C LYS A 257 -2.07 10.53 10.82
N TYR A 258 -1.21 10.24 9.85
CA TYR A 258 -0.15 9.25 10.02
C TYR A 258 0.85 9.66 11.11
N ILE A 259 1.17 10.94 11.19
CA ILE A 259 2.05 11.46 12.26
C ILE A 259 1.38 11.32 13.61
N ARG A 260 0.09 11.60 13.73
CA ARG A 260 -0.66 11.33 14.96
C ARG A 260 -0.62 9.84 15.34
N TYR A 261 -0.71 8.94 14.36
CA TYR A 261 -0.55 7.50 14.56
C TYR A 261 0.85 7.15 15.10
N LEU A 262 1.91 7.66 14.48
CA LEU A 262 3.30 7.48 14.94
C LEU A 262 3.55 8.02 16.34
N ILE A 263 3.05 9.22 16.65
CA ILE A 263 3.18 9.84 17.98
C ILE A 263 2.51 8.96 19.03
N ASN A 264 1.32 8.42 18.74
CA ASN A 264 0.63 7.52 19.67
C ASN A 264 1.42 6.21 19.86
N ILE A 265 2.01 5.64 18.81
CA ILE A 265 2.88 4.46 18.94
C ILE A 265 4.09 4.78 19.82
N SER A 266 4.78 5.88 19.55
CA SER A 266 5.97 6.29 20.31
C SER A 266 5.64 6.57 21.78
N ALA A 267 4.54 7.27 22.06
CA ALA A 267 4.10 7.56 23.42
C ALA A 267 3.73 6.31 24.25
N ASN A 268 3.33 5.21 23.58
CA ASN A 268 3.02 3.93 24.23
C ASN A 268 4.20 2.93 24.18
N SER A 269 5.36 3.35 23.66
CA SER A 269 6.55 2.50 23.60
C SER A 269 7.31 2.51 24.93
N GLU A 270 7.80 1.35 25.35
CA GLU A 270 8.72 1.24 26.48
C GLU A 270 10.15 1.52 26.01
N ASN A 271 10.89 2.37 26.74
CA ASN A 271 12.28 2.74 26.43
C ASN A 271 12.49 3.24 24.98
N ASN A 272 11.49 3.91 24.40
CA ASN A 272 11.49 4.42 23.02
C ASN A 272 11.69 3.32 21.96
N PHE A 273 11.45 2.06 22.30
CA PHE A 273 11.63 0.94 21.37
C PHE A 273 10.46 0.87 20.37
N LEU A 274 10.80 0.94 19.08
CA LEU A 274 9.83 0.78 17.99
C LEU A 274 9.91 -0.61 17.37
N TRP A 275 8.74 -1.15 17.04
CA TRP A 275 8.58 -2.37 16.25
C TRP A 275 8.47 -2.01 14.77
N PRO A 276 8.82 -2.90 13.84
CA PRO A 276 8.71 -2.61 12.41
C PRO A 276 7.26 -2.46 11.93
N VAL A 277 6.35 -3.25 12.51
CA VAL A 277 4.96 -3.35 12.06
C VAL A 277 3.98 -3.30 13.23
N TYR A 278 2.84 -2.66 12.96
CA TYR A 278 1.73 -2.50 13.90
C TYR A 278 0.40 -2.75 13.21
N ARG A 279 -0.59 -3.18 13.99
CA ARG A 279 -1.99 -3.21 13.55
C ARG A 279 -2.49 -1.80 13.31
N ILE A 280 -3.55 -1.64 12.53
CA ILE A 280 -4.09 -0.31 12.19
C ILE A 280 -4.53 0.51 13.42
N ASN A 281 -4.77 -0.12 14.56
CA ASN A 281 -5.10 0.53 15.84
C ASN A 281 -3.87 0.82 16.72
N GLY A 282 -2.65 0.54 16.24
CA GLY A 282 -1.39 0.74 16.96
C GLY A 282 -1.01 -0.41 17.90
N MET A 283 -1.84 -1.45 18.02
CA MET A 283 -1.50 -2.62 18.83
C MET A 283 -0.48 -3.53 18.12
N ARG A 284 0.20 -4.37 18.92
CA ARG A 284 1.25 -5.29 18.46
C ARG A 284 0.80 -6.75 18.34
N ASN A 285 -0.40 -7.08 18.79
CA ASN A 285 -0.85 -8.48 18.87
C ASN A 285 -1.18 -9.01 17.47
N MET A 286 -0.19 -9.63 16.83
CA MET A 286 -0.22 -9.96 15.41
C MET A 286 0.43 -11.33 15.14
N GLU A 287 0.21 -12.27 16.06
CA GLU A 287 0.74 -13.63 15.99
C GLU A 287 0.41 -14.28 14.65
N GLU A 288 1.46 -14.73 13.95
CA GLU A 288 1.34 -15.40 12.67
C GLU A 288 0.69 -16.78 12.86
N GLN A 289 -0.37 -17.04 12.11
CA GLN A 289 -1.15 -18.27 12.19
C GLN A 289 -1.56 -18.73 10.79
N ILE A 290 -1.58 -20.05 10.60
CA ILE A 290 -2.01 -20.68 9.35
C ILE A 290 -3.53 -20.89 9.40
N VAL A 291 -4.22 -20.42 8.38
CA VAL A 291 -5.65 -20.62 8.18
C VAL A 291 -5.88 -21.89 7.36
N GLU A 292 -6.30 -22.96 8.02
CA GLU A 292 -6.54 -24.26 7.38
C GLU A 292 -7.80 -24.31 6.50
N SER A 293 -8.75 -23.41 6.73
CA SER A 293 -10.01 -23.33 5.97
C SER A 293 -9.87 -22.76 4.56
N LEU A 294 -8.70 -22.20 4.21
CA LEU A 294 -8.45 -21.58 2.91
C LEU A 294 -7.31 -22.29 2.19
N ALA A 295 -7.54 -22.67 0.93
CA ALA A 295 -6.56 -23.39 0.11
C ALA A 295 -5.39 -22.51 -0.35
N GLY A 296 -5.57 -21.18 -0.38
CA GLY A 296 -4.60 -20.23 -0.90
C GLY A 296 -4.96 -19.71 -2.30
N TYR A 297 -4.27 -18.65 -2.72
CA TYR A 297 -4.45 -18.07 -4.04
C TYR A 297 -4.12 -19.10 -5.12
N ARG A 298 -5.07 -19.37 -6.03
CA ARG A 298 -4.95 -20.46 -7.04
C ARG A 298 -4.57 -21.82 -6.41
N SER A 299 -5.01 -22.07 -5.17
CA SER A 299 -4.69 -23.26 -4.37
C SER A 299 -3.22 -23.38 -3.92
N MET A 300 -2.46 -22.28 -3.95
CA MET A 300 -1.09 -22.21 -3.42
C MET A 300 -1.11 -21.71 -1.97
N GLY A 301 -1.13 -22.66 -1.03
CA GLY A 301 -1.00 -22.39 0.40
C GLY A 301 0.46 -22.20 0.85
N PRO A 302 0.69 -21.90 2.15
CA PRO A 302 -0.31 -21.71 3.20
C PRO A 302 -0.98 -20.34 3.13
N VAL A 303 -2.19 -20.21 3.69
CA VAL A 303 -2.76 -18.90 4.00
C VAL A 303 -2.32 -18.51 5.42
N ARG A 304 -1.61 -17.39 5.55
CA ARG A 304 -1.22 -16.81 6.82
C ARG A 304 -2.08 -15.60 7.16
N VAL A 305 -2.29 -15.40 8.45
CA VAL A 305 -2.86 -14.21 9.06
C VAL A 305 -1.92 -13.81 10.19
N GLY A 306 -1.73 -12.50 10.37
CA GLY A 306 -0.64 -12.00 11.21
C GLY A 306 0.69 -12.03 10.44
N ASN A 307 1.77 -11.59 11.08
CA ASN A 307 3.06 -11.54 10.41
C ASN A 307 4.20 -11.63 11.43
N GLN A 308 5.13 -12.56 11.22
CA GLN A 308 6.28 -12.75 12.10
C GLN A 308 7.23 -11.53 12.15
N ALA A 309 7.17 -10.61 11.18
CA ALA A 309 7.87 -9.34 11.25
C ALA A 309 7.62 -8.57 12.56
N ALA A 310 6.44 -8.76 13.19
CA ALA A 310 6.09 -8.18 14.48
C ALA A 310 7.01 -8.61 15.65
N GLU A 311 7.78 -9.68 15.49
CA GLU A 311 8.73 -10.19 16.48
C GLU A 311 10.17 -9.74 16.21
N GLN A 312 10.42 -9.13 15.06
CA GLN A 312 11.76 -8.78 14.60
C GLN A 312 12.24 -7.46 15.20
N ILE A 313 13.57 -7.36 15.28
CA ILE A 313 14.26 -6.10 15.52
C ILE A 313 14.72 -5.59 14.16
N GLN A 314 14.29 -4.40 13.80
CA GLN A 314 14.65 -3.67 12.59
C GLN A 314 15.05 -2.25 13.02
N ASN A 315 16.26 -1.83 12.68
CA ASN A 315 16.82 -0.58 13.17
C ASN A 315 16.53 0.62 12.25
N ASP A 316 16.07 0.39 11.02
CA ASP A 316 15.61 1.43 10.08
C ASP A 316 14.39 2.22 10.58
N VAL A 317 13.56 1.61 11.43
CA VAL A 317 12.30 2.16 11.96
C VAL A 317 12.42 3.54 12.61
N TYR A 318 13.58 3.85 13.21
CA TYR A 318 13.82 5.17 13.83
C TYR A 318 14.00 6.25 12.76
N GLY A 319 14.70 5.90 11.68
CA GLY A 319 14.80 6.71 10.48
C GLY A 319 13.42 6.95 9.87
N ASP A 320 12.65 5.89 9.65
CA ASP A 320 11.31 5.98 9.06
C ASP A 320 10.40 6.95 9.85
N ALA A 321 10.38 6.82 11.17
CA ALA A 321 9.56 7.66 12.04
C ALA A 321 9.99 9.14 11.99
N ILE A 322 11.29 9.42 12.06
CA ILE A 322 11.81 10.80 12.05
C ILE A 322 11.66 11.44 10.66
N LEU A 323 11.95 10.70 9.58
CA LEU A 323 11.83 11.22 8.22
C LEU A 323 10.36 11.47 7.85
N ALA A 324 9.44 10.59 8.24
CA ALA A 324 8.01 10.79 8.01
C ALA A 324 7.44 12.03 8.73
N THR A 325 8.02 12.37 9.88
CA THR A 325 7.58 13.52 10.69
C THR A 325 8.30 14.81 10.34
N ALA A 326 9.50 14.77 9.76
CA ALA A 326 10.33 15.95 9.53
C ALA A 326 9.61 17.07 8.75
N HIS A 327 8.74 16.72 7.79
CA HIS A 327 8.03 17.71 6.97
C HIS A 327 7.15 18.68 7.77
N VAL A 328 6.62 18.28 8.93
CA VAL A 328 5.70 19.16 9.69
C VAL A 328 6.36 20.36 10.33
N PHE A 329 7.69 20.34 10.44
CA PHE A 329 8.46 21.48 10.92
C PHE A 329 8.65 22.56 9.85
N PHE A 330 8.54 22.20 8.57
CA PHE A 330 8.88 23.11 7.46
C PHE A 330 7.66 23.51 6.62
N ASP A 331 6.58 22.74 6.65
CA ASP A 331 5.39 22.99 5.83
C ASP A 331 4.46 24.03 6.49
N GLU A 332 4.54 25.27 6.00
CA GLU A 332 3.72 26.39 6.49
C GLU A 332 2.21 26.25 6.21
N ARG A 333 1.79 25.26 5.41
CA ARG A 333 0.37 25.02 5.12
C ARG A 333 -0.38 24.36 6.28
N LEU A 334 0.34 23.77 7.22
CA LEU A 334 -0.25 23.02 8.33
C LEU A 334 -0.84 23.95 9.38
N GLU A 335 -2.02 23.61 9.89
CA GLU A 335 -2.64 24.38 10.98
C GLU A 335 -1.85 24.25 12.29
N LYS A 336 -1.16 23.11 12.47
CA LYS A 336 -0.35 22.80 13.64
C LYS A 336 1.06 22.37 13.19
N PRO A 337 1.96 23.34 12.97
CA PRO A 337 3.34 23.01 12.64
C PRO A 337 4.03 22.30 13.81
N GLY A 338 5.09 21.56 13.50
CA GLY A 338 5.95 20.95 14.50
C GLY A 338 6.63 22.01 15.37
N ASP A 339 6.67 21.77 16.67
CA ASP A 339 7.24 22.67 17.67
C ASP A 339 8.39 22.02 18.44
N GLU A 340 8.99 22.76 19.38
CA GLU A 340 10.05 22.21 20.22
C GLU A 340 9.59 20.97 21.01
N VAL A 341 8.32 20.89 21.42
CA VAL A 341 7.81 19.74 22.18
C VAL A 341 7.86 18.47 21.32
N LEU A 342 7.36 18.54 20.08
CA LEU A 342 7.46 17.42 19.15
C LEU A 342 8.92 17.08 18.86
N PHE A 343 9.78 18.09 18.66
CA PHE A 343 11.21 17.88 18.46
C PHE A 343 11.84 17.07 19.60
N ARG A 344 11.57 17.41 20.88
CA ARG A 344 12.09 16.65 22.04
C ARG A 344 11.60 15.20 22.08
N ILE A 345 10.40 14.92 21.57
CA ILE A 345 9.91 13.54 21.46
C ILE A 345 10.73 12.79 20.40
N LEU A 346 10.99 13.41 19.25
CA LEU A 346 11.79 12.81 18.18
C LEU A 346 13.26 12.62 18.59
N GLU A 347 13.81 13.50 19.43
CA GLU A 347 15.16 13.33 19.98
C GLU A 347 15.33 11.98 20.70
N ASN A 348 14.32 11.52 21.44
CA ASN A 348 14.37 10.22 22.11
C ASN A 348 14.50 9.05 21.12
N LEU A 349 13.89 9.15 19.94
CA LEU A 349 14.04 8.18 18.86
C LEU A 349 15.43 8.29 18.20
N GLY A 350 15.94 9.51 18.06
CA GLY A 350 17.29 9.77 17.56
C GLY A 350 18.39 9.20 18.45
N GLU A 351 18.26 9.32 19.77
CA GLU A 351 19.19 8.71 20.73
C GLU A 351 19.19 7.18 20.58
N LYS A 352 18.01 6.59 20.34
CA LYS A 352 17.92 5.15 20.07
C LYS A 352 18.58 4.77 18.75
N ALA A 353 18.44 5.57 17.70
CA ALA A 353 19.13 5.38 16.42
C ALA A 353 20.66 5.39 16.59
N ILE A 354 21.22 6.30 17.41
CA ILE A 354 22.65 6.34 17.75
C ILE A 354 23.09 5.06 18.48
N GLU A 355 22.24 4.50 19.35
CA GLU A 355 22.56 3.28 20.09
C GLU A 355 22.64 2.04 19.18
N VAL A 356 21.81 1.98 18.13
CA VAL A 356 21.58 0.74 17.36
C VAL A 356 22.13 0.72 15.94
N TYR A 357 22.58 1.85 15.37
CA TYR A 357 22.96 1.91 13.95
C TYR A 357 24.07 0.92 13.54
N ASP A 358 24.96 0.53 14.45
CA ASP A 358 26.05 -0.43 14.20
C ASP A 358 25.75 -1.82 14.77
N LYS A 359 24.48 -2.11 15.11
CA LYS A 359 24.02 -3.36 15.72
C LYS A 359 23.30 -4.25 14.71
N PRO A 360 23.42 -5.59 14.84
CA PRO A 360 22.72 -6.50 13.96
C PRO A 360 21.20 -6.45 14.09
N ASP A 361 20.49 -6.43 12.97
CA ASP A 361 19.03 -6.46 12.86
C ASP A 361 18.59 -7.38 11.71
N ALA A 362 17.28 -7.45 11.43
CA ALA A 362 16.73 -8.28 10.35
C ALA A 362 16.80 -7.62 8.95
N GLY A 363 17.26 -6.36 8.88
CA GLY A 363 17.30 -5.57 7.65
C GLY A 363 15.91 -5.20 7.10
N PRO A 364 15.86 -4.46 5.98
CA PRO A 364 14.60 -4.01 5.38
C PRO A 364 13.80 -5.16 4.73
N TRP A 365 14.44 -6.30 4.51
CA TRP A 365 13.86 -7.50 3.87
C TRP A 365 13.45 -8.59 4.87
N GLU A 366 13.54 -8.31 6.17
CA GLU A 366 12.90 -9.10 7.23
C GLU A 366 13.39 -10.55 7.34
N PHE A 367 14.70 -10.77 7.16
CA PHE A 367 15.29 -12.10 7.26
C PHE A 367 14.95 -12.76 8.61
N ARG A 368 14.44 -13.99 8.59
CA ARG A 368 13.96 -14.71 9.78
C ARG A 368 15.11 -15.28 10.61
N ALA A 369 16.14 -15.87 9.97
CA ALA A 369 17.24 -16.51 10.70
C ALA A 369 18.54 -15.70 10.73
N THR A 370 18.68 -14.70 9.85
CA THR A 370 19.94 -13.95 9.70
C THR A 370 19.82 -12.57 10.30
N LYS A 371 20.80 -12.21 11.14
CA LYS A 371 20.98 -10.83 11.60
C LYS A 371 22.36 -10.32 11.23
N ARG A 372 22.43 -9.17 10.59
CA ARG A 372 23.68 -8.50 10.22
C ARG A 372 23.56 -7.01 10.52
N VAL A 373 24.68 -6.31 10.56
CA VAL A 373 24.65 -4.84 10.57
C VAL A 373 24.33 -4.39 9.15
N HIS A 374 23.04 -4.22 8.85
CA HIS A 374 22.58 -3.88 7.52
C HIS A 374 22.91 -2.43 7.19
N THR A 375 23.50 -2.20 6.01
CA THR A 375 23.93 -0.87 5.57
C THR A 375 22.74 0.08 5.48
N TYR A 376 21.62 -0.37 4.90
CA TYR A 376 20.40 0.43 4.80
C TYR A 376 19.86 0.84 6.18
N SER A 377 19.75 -0.09 7.13
CA SER A 377 19.32 0.22 8.50
C SER A 377 20.22 1.24 9.19
N SER A 378 21.54 1.12 8.97
CA SER A 378 22.53 2.07 9.50
C SER A 378 22.35 3.46 8.89
N VAL A 379 22.13 3.54 7.57
CA VAL A 379 21.87 4.79 6.85
C VAL A 379 20.56 5.43 7.31
N MET A 380 19.50 4.66 7.57
CA MET A 380 18.25 5.20 8.10
C MET A 380 18.41 5.77 9.52
N CYS A 381 19.22 5.12 10.37
CA CYS A 381 19.59 5.68 11.68
C CYS A 381 20.40 6.99 11.53
N TRP A 382 21.33 7.05 10.57
CA TRP A 382 22.05 8.27 10.26
C TRP A 382 21.09 9.39 9.77
N ALA A 383 20.15 9.05 8.89
CA ALA A 383 19.20 9.99 8.32
C ALA A 383 18.30 10.59 9.42
N ALA A 384 17.93 9.80 10.43
CA ALA A 384 17.27 10.31 11.63
C ALA A 384 18.07 11.45 12.29
N CYS A 385 19.37 11.25 12.53
CA CYS A 385 20.24 12.26 13.14
C CYS A 385 20.43 13.49 12.23
N ASP A 386 20.61 13.30 10.92
CA ASP A 386 20.69 14.40 9.96
C ASP A 386 19.41 15.25 9.97
N ARG A 387 18.23 14.62 9.94
CA ARG A 387 16.95 15.35 9.97
C ARG A 387 16.74 16.06 11.30
N LEU A 388 17.10 15.46 12.44
CA LEU A 388 17.05 16.13 13.74
C LEU A 388 17.95 17.37 13.79
N ALA A 389 19.14 17.33 13.18
CA ALA A 389 20.00 18.50 13.07
C ALA A 389 19.30 19.63 12.27
N ARG A 390 18.72 19.31 11.10
CA ARG A 390 18.01 20.28 10.27
C ARG A 390 16.81 20.90 10.99
N ILE A 391 16.05 20.09 11.72
CA ILE A 391 14.91 20.57 12.53
C ILE A 391 15.40 21.48 13.66
N ALA A 392 16.44 21.08 14.40
CA ALA A 392 17.01 21.89 15.48
C ALA A 392 17.49 23.25 14.97
N HIS A 393 18.12 23.28 13.78
CA HIS A 393 18.53 24.54 13.15
C HIS A 393 17.32 25.42 12.79
N HIS A 394 16.26 24.83 12.22
CA HIS A 394 15.03 25.57 11.91
C HIS A 394 14.35 26.18 13.14
N LEU A 395 14.37 25.45 14.27
CA LEU A 395 13.82 25.91 15.55
C LEU A 395 14.74 26.89 16.31
N GLY A 396 15.95 27.18 15.81
CA GLY A 396 16.92 28.05 16.48
C GLY A 396 17.57 27.44 17.72
N LEU A 397 17.68 26.10 17.78
CA LEU A 397 18.26 25.35 18.90
C LEU A 397 19.73 24.99 18.62
N ASP A 398 20.62 25.99 18.61
CA ASP A 398 22.02 25.85 18.16
C ASP A 398 22.78 24.70 18.85
N ASN A 399 22.70 24.58 20.18
CA ASN A 399 23.36 23.52 20.93
C ASN A 399 22.89 22.11 20.51
N ARG A 400 21.62 21.97 20.10
CA ARG A 400 21.06 20.69 19.66
C ARG A 400 21.41 20.41 18.21
N TYR A 401 21.42 21.44 17.36
CA TYR A 401 21.94 21.34 16.00
C TYR A 401 23.39 20.82 16.01
N GLU A 402 24.27 21.42 16.82
CA GLU A 402 25.67 20.99 16.94
C GLU A 402 25.79 19.53 17.39
N TYR A 403 25.00 19.12 18.39
CA TYR A 403 24.96 17.75 18.89
C TYR A 403 24.56 16.76 17.80
N TRP A 404 23.39 16.92 17.18
CA TRP A 404 22.88 15.99 16.17
C TRP A 404 23.74 15.95 14.91
N ASN A 405 24.25 17.12 14.49
CA ASN A 405 25.16 17.21 13.34
C ASN A 405 26.49 16.48 13.61
N SER A 406 27.01 16.54 14.85
CA SER A 406 28.20 15.76 15.23
C SER A 406 27.93 14.25 15.13
N GLN A 407 26.82 13.78 15.71
CA GLN A 407 26.44 12.37 15.67
C GLN A 407 26.27 11.88 14.23
N ALA A 408 25.54 12.64 13.40
CA ALA A 408 25.35 12.32 11.99
C ALA A 408 26.69 12.24 11.23
N LYS A 409 27.67 13.13 11.49
CA LYS A 409 28.99 13.08 10.86
C LYS A 409 29.78 11.84 11.25
N ASP A 410 29.78 11.49 12.53
CA ASP A 410 30.51 10.32 13.04
C ASP A 410 29.92 9.01 12.49
N MET A 411 28.58 8.91 12.47
CA MET A 411 27.86 7.78 11.88
C MET A 411 28.12 7.69 10.38
N HIS A 412 28.02 8.81 9.64
CA HIS A 412 28.27 8.84 8.19
C HIS A 412 29.63 8.27 7.85
N LYS A 413 30.68 8.73 8.54
CA LYS A 413 32.05 8.25 8.33
C LYS A 413 32.15 6.74 8.55
N LEU A 414 31.63 6.22 9.67
CA LEU A 414 31.73 4.80 9.98
C LEU A 414 30.96 3.94 8.96
N ILE A 415 29.73 4.34 8.63
CA ILE A 415 28.88 3.65 7.67
C ILE A 415 29.58 3.65 6.31
N TYR A 416 30.04 4.80 5.83
CA TYR A 416 30.71 4.95 4.54
C TYR A 416 31.95 4.04 4.43
N GLU A 417 32.78 3.99 5.49
CA GLU A 417 33.99 3.16 5.53
C GLU A 417 33.66 1.66 5.54
N ARG A 418 32.69 1.22 6.36
CA ARG A 418 32.42 -0.21 6.57
C ARG A 418 31.46 -0.83 5.56
N SER A 419 30.67 -0.02 4.86
CA SER A 419 29.73 -0.51 3.84
C SER A 419 30.30 -0.48 2.42
N TRP A 420 31.48 0.11 2.21
CA TRP A 420 32.15 0.12 0.90
C TRP A 420 32.97 -1.15 0.68
N ASN A 421 32.76 -1.82 -0.46
CA ASN A 421 33.55 -2.97 -0.85
C ASN A 421 34.42 -2.64 -2.08
N GLU A 422 35.73 -2.52 -1.88
CA GLU A 422 36.70 -2.19 -2.94
C GLU A 422 36.77 -3.25 -4.06
N LYS A 423 36.45 -4.52 -3.77
CA LYS A 423 36.49 -5.59 -4.78
C LYS A 423 35.31 -5.52 -5.73
N LEU A 424 34.14 -5.17 -5.20
CA LEU A 424 32.92 -4.99 -5.98
C LEU A 424 32.80 -3.56 -6.52
N ASN A 425 33.63 -2.63 -6.06
CA ASN A 425 33.55 -1.21 -6.36
C ASN A 425 32.13 -0.65 -6.10
N SER A 426 31.53 -1.08 -5.00
CA SER A 426 30.12 -0.81 -4.66
C SER A 426 29.93 -0.77 -3.15
N PHE A 427 28.91 -0.03 -2.71
CA PHE A 427 28.32 -0.25 -1.39
C PHE A 427 27.63 -1.63 -1.36
N VAL A 428 27.67 -2.30 -0.21
CA VAL A 428 27.13 -3.66 0.00
C VAL A 428 26.10 -3.70 1.12
N GLY A 429 25.22 -4.72 1.10
CA GLY A 429 24.02 -4.78 1.94
C GLY A 429 24.27 -4.87 3.45
N SER A 430 25.48 -5.25 3.87
CA SER A 430 25.89 -5.29 5.28
C SER A 430 27.33 -4.84 5.46
N PHE A 431 27.66 -4.34 6.65
CA PHE A 431 29.04 -3.95 6.98
C PHE A 431 30.02 -5.10 6.76
N ASP A 432 31.16 -4.76 6.14
CA ASP A 432 32.26 -5.65 5.79
C ASP A 432 31.84 -6.86 4.93
N GLY A 433 30.65 -6.78 4.31
CA GLY A 433 30.05 -7.84 3.51
C GLY A 433 30.48 -7.82 2.04
N ASN A 434 29.87 -8.70 1.26
CA ASN A 434 30.16 -8.89 -0.17
C ASN A 434 28.90 -9.20 -1.00
N GLU A 435 27.72 -8.85 -0.47
CA GLU A 435 26.43 -9.06 -1.12
C GLU A 435 25.86 -7.70 -1.52
N LEU A 436 25.37 -7.60 -2.76
CA LEU A 436 24.67 -6.41 -3.25
C LEU A 436 23.22 -6.41 -2.77
N ASP A 437 22.67 -5.21 -2.56
CA ASP A 437 21.30 -5.03 -2.08
C ASP A 437 20.69 -3.81 -2.78
N ALA A 438 19.50 -3.98 -3.37
CA ALA A 438 18.82 -2.93 -4.12
C ALA A 438 18.41 -1.73 -3.26
N SER A 439 18.28 -1.88 -1.94
CA SER A 439 18.01 -0.75 -1.02
C SER A 439 19.09 0.34 -1.06
N LEU A 440 20.30 0.02 -1.52
CA LEU A 440 21.41 0.97 -1.66
C LEU A 440 21.25 1.93 -2.84
N LEU A 441 20.25 1.71 -3.71
CA LEU A 441 19.85 2.70 -4.71
C LEU A 441 19.28 3.97 -4.07
N LEU A 442 18.79 3.87 -2.82
CA LEU A 442 18.21 4.97 -2.06
C LEU A 442 19.25 5.89 -1.40
N LEU A 443 20.55 5.56 -1.43
CA LEU A 443 21.59 6.35 -0.77
C LEU A 443 21.60 7.82 -1.23
N ASN A 444 21.28 8.08 -2.50
CA ASN A 444 21.14 9.45 -2.98
C ASN A 444 19.83 10.12 -2.53
N GLU A 445 18.71 9.40 -2.54
CA GLU A 445 17.42 9.96 -2.11
C GLU A 445 17.40 10.32 -0.62
N LEU A 446 18.14 9.57 0.19
CA LEU A 446 18.30 9.82 1.63
C LEU A 446 19.33 10.94 1.95
N ASP A 447 19.92 11.56 0.93
CA ASP A 447 21.04 12.51 1.04
C ASP A 447 22.34 11.92 1.65
N PHE A 448 22.48 10.58 1.72
CA PHE A 448 23.70 9.94 2.24
C PHE A 448 24.89 10.13 1.30
N LEU A 449 24.62 10.10 -0.02
CA LEU A 449 25.59 10.39 -1.07
C LEU A 449 25.10 11.50 -1.99
N GLU A 450 26.01 12.38 -2.39
CA GLU A 450 25.74 13.35 -3.44
C GLU A 450 25.54 12.65 -4.79
N LYS A 451 24.70 13.22 -5.66
CA LYS A 451 24.37 12.64 -6.98
C LYS A 451 25.57 12.45 -7.90
N ASN A 452 26.64 13.21 -7.69
CA ASN A 452 27.89 13.19 -8.44
C ASN A 452 29.01 12.41 -7.73
N ASP A 453 28.71 11.73 -6.62
CA ASP A 453 29.66 10.83 -5.98
C ASP A 453 29.94 9.63 -6.92
N PRO A 454 31.20 9.41 -7.34
CA PRO A 454 31.54 8.30 -8.22
C PRO A 454 31.23 6.93 -7.63
N LYS A 455 31.23 6.79 -6.30
CA LYS A 455 30.86 5.55 -5.61
C LYS A 455 29.37 5.27 -5.65
N PHE A 456 28.53 6.32 -5.71
CA PHE A 456 27.10 6.12 -5.94
C PHE A 456 26.86 5.60 -7.36
N ALA A 457 27.49 6.24 -8.36
CA ALA A 457 27.39 5.79 -9.75
C ALA A 457 27.84 4.34 -9.92
N SER A 458 28.98 3.95 -9.34
CA SER A 458 29.47 2.58 -9.44
C SER A 458 28.60 1.56 -8.70
N THR A 459 27.95 1.96 -7.59
CA THR A 459 26.98 1.13 -6.88
C THR A 459 25.73 0.88 -7.72
N VAL A 460 25.20 1.92 -8.39
CA VAL A 460 24.08 1.79 -9.32
C VAL A 460 24.44 0.87 -10.48
N ASP A 461 25.63 1.02 -11.05
CA ASP A 461 26.12 0.15 -12.13
C ASP A 461 26.25 -1.31 -11.68
N ALA A 462 26.87 -1.57 -10.52
CA ALA A 462 27.03 -2.92 -9.98
C ALA A 462 25.67 -3.59 -9.69
N ILE A 463 24.73 -2.86 -9.11
CA ILE A 463 23.37 -3.36 -8.86
C ILE A 463 22.66 -3.67 -10.19
N GLY A 464 22.75 -2.78 -11.18
CA GLY A 464 22.14 -2.97 -12.49
C GLY A 464 22.75 -4.14 -13.28
N GLU A 465 24.05 -4.43 -13.10
CA GLU A 465 24.72 -5.55 -13.73
C GLU A 465 24.36 -6.90 -13.09
N HIS A 466 24.23 -6.93 -11.75
CA HIS A 466 24.16 -8.19 -11.00
C HIS A 466 22.76 -8.56 -10.48
N LEU A 467 21.89 -7.58 -10.24
CA LEU A 467 20.54 -7.82 -9.69
C LEU A 467 19.43 -7.63 -10.74
N LYS A 468 19.77 -7.24 -11.97
CA LYS A 468 18.79 -7.06 -13.05
C LYS A 468 18.63 -8.32 -13.87
N GLU A 469 17.39 -8.76 -14.06
CA GLU A 469 17.02 -9.78 -15.03
C GLU A 469 16.04 -9.19 -16.04
N GLY A 470 16.42 -9.18 -17.32
CA GLY A 470 15.73 -8.39 -18.32
C GLY A 470 15.75 -6.91 -17.94
N ASN A 471 14.59 -6.35 -17.63
CA ASN A 471 14.42 -4.96 -17.20
C ASN A 471 13.88 -4.82 -15.77
N PHE A 472 13.87 -5.91 -15.00
CA PHE A 472 13.34 -5.95 -13.64
C PHE A 472 14.45 -6.26 -12.63
N LEU A 473 14.36 -5.64 -11.46
CA LEU A 473 15.39 -5.73 -10.43
C LEU A 473 14.95 -6.60 -9.25
N PHE A 474 15.83 -7.49 -8.81
CA PHE A 474 15.68 -8.25 -7.58
C PHE A 474 16.12 -7.44 -6.36
N ARG A 475 15.60 -7.78 -5.17
CA ARG A 475 16.09 -7.24 -3.88
C ARG A 475 17.57 -7.57 -3.68
N TYR A 476 17.87 -8.85 -3.86
CA TYR A 476 19.15 -9.55 -3.77
C TYR A 476 18.99 -10.89 -4.51
N ILE A 477 20.09 -11.56 -4.82
CA ILE A 477 20.09 -12.90 -5.48
C ILE A 477 20.63 -14.01 -4.58
N ALA A 478 21.08 -13.68 -3.36
CA ALA A 478 21.56 -14.65 -2.41
C ALA A 478 20.41 -15.52 -1.86
N LYS A 479 20.73 -16.77 -1.52
CA LYS A 479 19.78 -17.68 -0.87
C LYS A 479 19.43 -17.20 0.53
N ASP A 480 18.13 -17.09 0.80
CA ASP A 480 17.57 -16.73 2.12
C ASP A 480 16.89 -17.93 2.81
N ASP A 481 16.11 -17.65 3.85
CA ASP A 481 15.38 -18.63 4.67
C ASP A 481 14.38 -19.49 3.85
N PHE A 482 13.98 -19.02 2.67
CA PHE A 482 12.97 -19.62 1.79
C PHE A 482 13.55 -20.02 0.41
N GLY A 483 14.87 -19.93 0.22
CA GLY A 483 15.51 -20.25 -1.06
C GLY A 483 16.01 -19.01 -1.79
N GLU A 484 16.27 -19.13 -3.08
CA GLU A 484 16.60 -17.97 -3.90
C GLU A 484 15.30 -17.21 -4.24
N PRO A 485 15.32 -15.87 -4.30
CA PRO A 485 14.20 -15.11 -4.84
C PRO A 485 14.01 -15.46 -6.32
N GLU A 486 12.76 -15.77 -6.72
CA GLU A 486 12.47 -16.17 -8.10
C GLU A 486 11.99 -15.00 -8.97
N TYR A 487 11.25 -14.05 -8.37
CA TYR A 487 10.68 -12.91 -9.09
C TYR A 487 11.24 -11.58 -8.61
N ALA A 488 11.26 -10.62 -9.53
CA ALA A 488 11.74 -9.27 -9.28
C ALA A 488 10.76 -8.50 -8.39
N PHE A 489 11.28 -7.65 -7.53
CA PHE A 489 10.47 -6.82 -6.63
C PHE A 489 10.25 -5.48 -7.31
N THR A 490 8.99 -5.16 -7.61
CA THR A 490 8.59 -4.01 -8.44
C THR A 490 9.21 -2.68 -7.97
N ILE A 491 9.25 -2.42 -6.66
CA ILE A 491 9.82 -1.20 -6.10
C ILE A 491 11.32 -1.04 -6.37
N CYS A 492 12.07 -2.14 -6.41
CA CYS A 492 13.51 -2.11 -6.66
C CYS A 492 13.82 -1.60 -8.08
N THR A 493 12.97 -1.96 -9.05
CA THR A 493 13.05 -1.41 -10.41
C THR A 493 12.75 0.09 -10.42
N PHE A 494 11.75 0.56 -9.66
CA PHE A 494 11.49 2.00 -9.51
C PHE A 494 12.64 2.75 -8.83
N TRP A 495 13.24 2.19 -7.78
CA TRP A 495 14.44 2.79 -7.16
C TRP A 495 15.60 2.87 -8.14
N TYR A 496 15.74 1.89 -9.03
CA TYR A 496 16.76 1.92 -10.08
C TYR A 496 16.49 3.03 -11.11
N ILE A 497 15.25 3.17 -11.56
CA ILE A 497 14.81 4.27 -12.42
C ILE A 497 15.11 5.63 -11.78
N ASP A 498 14.81 5.79 -10.49
CA ASP A 498 15.06 7.02 -9.76
C ASP A 498 16.57 7.31 -9.62
N ALA A 499 17.37 6.27 -9.33
CA ALA A 499 18.83 6.38 -9.23
C ALA A 499 19.47 6.75 -10.59
N LEU A 500 19.07 6.11 -11.68
CA LEU A 500 19.49 6.45 -13.05
C LEU A 500 19.15 7.91 -13.39
N THR A 501 17.94 8.35 -13.01
CA THR A 501 17.51 9.73 -13.21
C THR A 501 18.39 10.72 -12.45
N SER A 502 18.75 10.42 -11.19
CA SER A 502 19.68 11.23 -10.39
C SER A 502 21.08 11.31 -11.01
N LEU A 503 21.56 10.24 -11.66
CA LEU A 503 22.82 10.21 -12.40
C LEU A 503 22.77 10.90 -13.77
N GLY A 504 21.60 11.42 -14.18
CA GLY A 504 21.39 12.05 -15.47
C GLY A 504 21.15 11.09 -16.64
N ARG A 505 21.03 9.77 -16.38
CA ARG A 505 20.71 8.72 -17.36
C ARG A 505 19.20 8.66 -17.65
N LYS A 506 18.61 9.82 -17.98
CA LYS A 506 17.16 10.00 -18.07
C LYS A 506 16.49 9.16 -19.17
N GLN A 507 17.15 8.97 -20.31
CA GLN A 507 16.57 8.23 -21.43
C GLN A 507 16.38 6.74 -21.06
N GLU A 508 17.42 6.13 -20.50
CA GLU A 508 17.37 4.75 -20.00
C GLU A 508 16.33 4.59 -18.88
N ALA A 509 16.32 5.51 -17.92
CA ALA A 509 15.33 5.52 -16.85
C ALA A 509 13.89 5.62 -17.39
N ARG A 510 13.67 6.43 -18.43
CA ARG A 510 12.36 6.60 -19.06
C ARG A 510 11.91 5.33 -19.78
N GLU A 511 12.79 4.69 -20.54
CA GLU A 511 12.47 3.43 -21.24
C GLU A 511 12.08 2.33 -20.25
N LEU A 512 12.84 2.18 -19.16
CA LEU A 512 12.52 1.25 -18.07
C LEU A 512 11.20 1.60 -17.38
N PHE A 513 10.93 2.88 -17.16
CA PHE A 513 9.69 3.33 -16.53
C PHE A 513 8.46 3.03 -17.39
N GLU A 514 8.50 3.34 -18.69
CA GLU A 514 7.40 3.07 -19.62
C GLU A 514 7.15 1.56 -19.78
N GLU A 515 8.22 0.74 -19.78
CA GLU A 515 8.08 -0.71 -19.76
C GLU A 515 7.44 -1.22 -18.47
N LEU A 516 7.88 -0.73 -17.31
CA LEU A 516 7.33 -1.14 -16.03
C LEU A 516 5.86 -0.73 -15.86
N LEU A 517 5.48 0.47 -16.35
CA LEU A 517 4.09 0.90 -16.39
C LEU A 517 3.22 -0.01 -17.27
N SER A 518 3.78 -0.58 -18.35
CA SER A 518 3.05 -1.52 -19.21
C SER A 518 2.68 -2.84 -18.53
N CYS A 519 3.32 -3.16 -17.39
CA CYS A 519 3.00 -4.32 -16.56
C CYS A 519 1.80 -4.08 -15.62
N ALA A 520 1.42 -2.82 -15.38
CA ALA A 520 0.24 -2.52 -14.58
C ALA A 520 -1.01 -3.16 -15.22
N ASN A 521 -1.96 -3.60 -14.40
CA ASN A 521 -3.18 -4.16 -14.97
C ASN A 521 -4.01 -3.09 -15.69
N HIS A 522 -5.09 -3.50 -16.35
CA HIS A 522 -6.01 -2.61 -17.07
C HIS A 522 -6.64 -1.49 -16.20
N LEU A 523 -6.53 -1.56 -14.87
CA LEU A 523 -6.98 -0.54 -13.92
C LEU A 523 -5.85 0.38 -13.42
N GLY A 524 -4.63 0.21 -13.93
CA GLY A 524 -3.44 0.98 -13.56
C GLY A 524 -2.88 0.63 -12.18
N LEU A 525 -3.07 -0.61 -11.71
CA LEU A 525 -2.63 -1.08 -10.40
C LEU A 525 -1.53 -2.13 -10.53
N MET A 526 -0.60 -2.16 -9.57
CA MET A 526 0.56 -3.05 -9.57
C MET A 526 0.62 -3.90 -8.28
N SER A 527 1.11 -5.14 -8.41
CA SER A 527 1.43 -6.00 -7.27
C SER A 527 2.87 -5.76 -6.78
N GLU A 528 3.27 -6.50 -5.76
CA GLU A 528 4.61 -6.46 -5.18
C GLU A 528 5.70 -6.99 -6.11
N HIS A 529 5.49 -8.15 -6.73
CA HIS A 529 6.46 -8.86 -7.56
C HIS A 529 6.02 -8.91 -9.03
N ILE A 530 7.00 -9.06 -9.93
CA ILE A 530 6.78 -9.30 -11.35
C ILE A 530 7.69 -10.45 -11.80
N ASN A 531 7.12 -11.39 -12.54
CA ASN A 531 7.91 -12.40 -13.24
C ASN A 531 8.67 -11.74 -14.41
N PRO A 532 10.02 -11.75 -14.43
CA PRO A 532 10.79 -11.13 -15.49
C PRO A 532 10.54 -11.70 -16.90
N GLU A 533 10.12 -12.97 -17.00
CA GLU A 533 9.95 -13.65 -18.28
C GLU A 533 8.64 -13.28 -19.00
N ASP A 534 7.50 -13.38 -18.32
CA ASP A 534 6.17 -13.19 -18.91
C ASP A 534 5.44 -11.93 -18.43
N ARG A 535 6.05 -11.19 -17.48
CA ARG A 535 5.53 -9.96 -16.88
C ARG A 535 4.24 -10.15 -16.08
N GLU A 536 3.89 -11.38 -15.68
CA GLU A 536 2.79 -11.60 -14.74
C GLU A 536 3.12 -10.98 -13.37
N MET A 537 2.14 -10.32 -12.76
CA MET A 537 2.28 -9.73 -11.43
C MET A 537 1.94 -10.73 -10.33
N TRP A 538 2.74 -10.73 -9.26
CA TRP A 538 2.68 -11.65 -8.11
C TRP A 538 2.82 -10.91 -6.78
N GLY A 539 2.61 -11.61 -5.67
CA GLY A 539 2.59 -11.02 -4.33
C GLY A 539 1.35 -10.16 -4.05
N ASN A 540 1.36 -9.47 -2.91
CA ASN A 540 0.19 -8.72 -2.45
C ASN A 540 -0.20 -7.55 -3.37
N TYR A 541 -1.49 -7.19 -3.39
CA TYR A 541 -2.10 -6.33 -4.40
C TYR A 541 -3.25 -5.44 -3.87
N PRO A 542 -3.40 -4.20 -4.37
CA PRO A 542 -2.31 -3.39 -4.93
C PRO A 542 -1.29 -3.12 -3.83
N GLN A 543 0.00 -3.21 -4.16
CA GLN A 543 1.06 -2.96 -3.19
C GLN A 543 1.37 -1.46 -3.11
N THR A 544 1.41 -0.89 -1.91
CA THR A 544 1.64 0.55 -1.74
C THR A 544 3.00 1.01 -2.24
N TYR A 545 4.07 0.22 -2.08
CA TYR A 545 5.38 0.55 -2.66
C TYR A 545 5.35 0.68 -4.17
N SER A 546 4.81 -0.29 -4.91
CA SER A 546 4.68 -0.19 -6.36
C SER A 546 3.94 1.08 -6.78
N MET A 547 2.87 1.46 -6.06
CA MET A 547 2.14 2.71 -6.34
C MET A 547 2.97 3.97 -5.99
N VAL A 548 3.79 3.92 -4.93
CA VAL A 548 4.77 4.98 -4.59
C VAL A 548 5.78 5.17 -5.71
N GLY A 549 6.32 4.07 -6.26
CA GLY A 549 7.28 4.08 -7.35
C GLY A 549 6.75 4.78 -8.60
N ILE A 550 5.50 4.50 -9.00
CA ILE A 550 4.84 5.20 -10.12
C ILE A 550 4.90 6.71 -9.95
N ILE A 551 4.53 7.22 -8.77
CA ILE A 551 4.46 8.66 -8.52
C ILE A 551 5.85 9.29 -8.47
N ASN A 552 6.77 8.68 -7.73
CA ASN A 552 8.12 9.23 -7.54
C ASN A 552 8.86 9.31 -8.88
N SER A 553 8.88 8.22 -9.64
CA SER A 553 9.54 8.19 -10.94
C SER A 553 8.87 9.13 -11.95
N ALA A 554 7.54 9.19 -12.01
CA ALA A 554 6.83 10.14 -12.88
C ALA A 554 7.18 11.60 -12.55
N ILE A 555 7.23 11.99 -11.26
CA ILE A 555 7.60 13.36 -10.86
C ILE A 555 9.03 13.69 -11.28
N ARG A 556 9.98 12.75 -11.14
CA ARG A 556 11.40 12.97 -11.46
C ARG A 556 11.67 12.99 -12.97
N LEU A 557 10.97 12.15 -13.73
CA LEU A 557 11.16 11.99 -15.18
C LEU A 557 10.36 13.01 -16.00
N SER A 558 9.22 13.49 -15.49
CA SER A 558 8.33 14.35 -16.25
C SER A 558 9.05 15.62 -16.67
N THR A 559 8.82 16.00 -17.92
CA THR A 559 9.11 17.35 -18.39
C THR A 559 8.37 18.37 -17.50
N SER A 560 8.99 19.52 -17.27
CA SER A 560 8.36 20.59 -16.49
C SER A 560 7.19 21.19 -17.26
N TRP A 561 6.19 21.71 -16.53
CA TRP A 561 5.05 22.41 -17.15
C TRP A 561 5.49 23.60 -18.02
N SER A 562 6.60 24.26 -17.66
CA SER A 562 7.14 25.40 -18.42
C SER A 562 7.89 25.01 -19.69
N ASP A 563 8.46 23.81 -19.75
CA ASP A 563 9.15 23.34 -20.95
C ASP A 563 8.17 22.72 -21.97
N ALA A 564 7.01 22.25 -21.49
CA ALA A 564 6.01 21.57 -22.30
C ALA A 564 4.98 22.49 -22.98
N LEU A 565 4.70 23.66 -22.38
CA LEU A 565 3.74 24.67 -22.86
C LEU A 565 4.47 25.85 -23.50
#